data_AF-J3DA75-F1
#
_entry.id   AF-J3DA75-F1
#
_cell.length_a   1.000
_cell.length_b   1.000
_cell.length_c   1.000
_cell.angle_alpha   90.00
_cell.angle_beta   90.00
_cell.angle_gamma   90.00
#
_symmetry.space_group_name_H-M   'P 1'
#
loop_
_entity.id
_entity.type
_entity.pdbx_description
1 polymer ?
#
loop_
_entity_poly.entity_id
_entity_poly.type
_entity_poly.pdbx_seq_one_letter_code
_entity_poly.pdbx_strand_id
1 'polypeptide(L)'
;MAKITSLETISSEFDIDPKELEKLDIIDTQLTVDTNLFIDPLLLPESKHEEINTGAATAYEQRFEFIIKLLAASKQKGDITWRKAEKLFNFSEVSWTCLGYSSSVRGSGFGPELTSSTLETAAQIVALGITDIDFFMGLSLFEEGIGPDRISDMTTNIILPHLIEFTIRQNKILKLPTKGFKIKDEIFHLPENPYSKDPLLFVPRDIVRDLPIASDWSDISRIARETEEYREKVSGSIGKVWATMSKKRKQALRDSALQSKEAFEQILELLKEVPKTPYNFDADHNGEAFWTRLKDIADQYPLITADTPKKITGLEEAKKLVDTIIKQFQDLVENKGIWKELWSDDKKPRREKAAQRLFFVIAYSYCKANNLDVTPEADTGNGPVDFKFSFGFNTRIVVEIKLSTNDLVHGYTKQLEIYKKAEDTQSGVYLVIDVGSIGQKYNEVQRMRREAIEANQKTSAIYLVDGNRRESASKRQ
;
A
#
# COMPACT_ATOMS: atom_id res chain seq x y z
N MET A 1 -0.22 9.24 5.49
CA MET A 1 -1.00 8.13 4.89
C MET A 1 -2.46 8.34 5.24
N ALA A 2 -3.40 7.70 4.54
CA ALA A 2 -4.81 7.81 4.90
C ALA A 2 -5.02 7.22 6.30
N LYS A 3 -5.65 7.98 7.19
CA LYS A 3 -5.90 7.57 8.57
C LYS A 3 -6.90 6.42 8.54
N ILE A 4 -6.48 5.20 8.91
CA ILE A 4 -7.37 4.04 8.95
C ILE A 4 -8.35 4.25 10.10
N THR A 5 -9.57 4.68 9.79
CA THR A 5 -10.65 4.90 10.77
C THR A 5 -11.59 3.71 10.90
N SER A 6 -11.55 2.79 9.94
CA SER A 6 -12.33 1.55 9.90
C SER A 6 -11.59 0.46 9.12
N LEU A 7 -11.80 -0.80 9.46
CA LEU A 7 -11.17 -1.96 8.80
C LEU A 7 -12.12 -2.67 7.81
N GLU A 8 -13.06 -1.91 7.27
CA GLU A 8 -14.17 -2.49 6.51
C GLU A 8 -13.74 -2.70 5.06
N THR A 9 -13.69 -3.97 4.68
CA THR A 9 -13.33 -4.50 3.36
C THR A 9 -14.60 -4.91 2.61
N ILE A 10 -14.49 -5.29 1.33
CA ILE A 10 -15.64 -5.81 0.58
C ILE A 10 -16.23 -7.02 1.31
N SER A 11 -15.40 -7.97 1.75
CA SER A 11 -15.86 -9.17 2.44
C SER A 11 -16.47 -8.89 3.81
N SER A 12 -15.90 -7.94 4.58
CA SER A 12 -16.42 -7.64 5.92
C SER A 12 -17.72 -6.86 5.89
N GLU A 13 -17.84 -5.88 5.00
CA GLU A 13 -19.01 -5.02 4.89
C GLU A 13 -20.23 -5.76 4.34
N PHE A 14 -20.02 -6.64 3.36
CA PHE A 14 -21.10 -7.34 2.68
C PHE A 14 -21.31 -8.78 3.15
N ASP A 15 -20.63 -9.19 4.21
CA ASP A 15 -20.70 -10.55 4.79
C ASP A 15 -20.43 -11.66 3.75
N ILE A 16 -19.38 -11.47 2.94
CA ILE A 16 -18.90 -12.44 1.95
C ILE A 16 -17.72 -13.20 2.55
N ASP A 17 -17.62 -14.52 2.31
CA ASP A 17 -16.40 -15.28 2.64
C ASP A 17 -15.24 -14.78 1.75
N PRO A 18 -14.10 -14.31 2.29
CA PRO A 18 -12.96 -13.87 1.49
C PRO A 18 -12.50 -14.89 0.43
N LYS A 19 -12.69 -16.19 0.69
CA LYS A 19 -12.39 -17.26 -0.28
C LYS A 19 -13.31 -17.24 -1.51
N GLU A 20 -14.51 -16.70 -1.39
CA GLU A 20 -15.39 -16.50 -2.55
C GLU A 20 -14.84 -15.37 -3.43
N LEU A 21 -14.41 -14.25 -2.85
CA LEU A 21 -13.75 -13.18 -3.61
C LEU A 21 -12.49 -13.69 -4.31
N GLU A 22 -11.66 -14.48 -3.61
CA GLU A 22 -10.48 -15.11 -4.19
C GLU A 22 -10.81 -16.01 -5.39
N LYS A 23 -11.85 -16.86 -5.29
CA LYS A 23 -12.30 -17.71 -6.40
C LYS A 23 -12.81 -16.90 -7.59
N LEU A 24 -13.46 -15.77 -7.33
CA LEU A 24 -13.93 -14.83 -8.35
C LEU A 24 -12.82 -13.91 -8.86
N ASP A 25 -11.61 -14.04 -8.31
CA ASP A 25 -10.43 -13.23 -8.59
C ASP A 25 -10.57 -11.76 -8.24
N ILE A 26 -11.39 -11.43 -7.25
CA ILE A 26 -11.64 -10.06 -6.80
C ILE A 26 -10.66 -9.72 -5.68
N ILE A 27 -10.04 -8.55 -5.76
CA ILE A 27 -9.27 -8.00 -4.65
C ILE A 27 -10.24 -7.58 -3.55
N ASP A 28 -10.01 -8.06 -2.33
CA ASP A 28 -10.78 -7.66 -1.16
C ASP A 28 -10.23 -6.35 -0.58
N THR A 29 -10.56 -5.24 -1.23
CA THR A 29 -10.04 -3.91 -0.92
C THR A 29 -10.65 -3.33 0.35
N GLN A 30 -9.88 -2.53 1.08
CA GLN A 30 -10.41 -1.64 2.11
C GLN A 30 -11.37 -0.60 1.50
N LEU A 31 -12.49 -0.30 2.16
CA LEU A 31 -13.53 0.60 1.64
C LEU A 31 -13.40 2.04 2.15
N THR A 32 -12.58 2.25 3.19
CA THR A 32 -12.39 3.58 3.81
C THR A 32 -11.01 4.20 3.55
N VAL A 33 -10.08 3.40 3.08
CA VAL A 33 -8.70 3.78 2.74
C VAL A 33 -8.24 2.99 1.53
N ASP A 34 -7.31 3.54 0.76
CA ASP A 34 -6.76 2.84 -0.39
C ASP A 34 -5.88 1.65 0.03
N THR A 35 -6.04 0.56 -0.70
CA THR A 35 -5.13 -0.58 -0.66
C THR A 35 -3.87 -0.20 -1.43
N ASN A 36 -2.68 -0.38 -0.84
CA ASN A 36 -1.42 0.05 -1.46
C ASN A 36 -1.00 -0.91 -2.57
N LEU A 37 -1.79 -0.94 -3.63
CA LEU A 37 -1.59 -1.68 -4.87
C LEU A 37 -2.04 -0.77 -6.01
N PHE A 38 -1.62 -1.11 -7.21
CA PHE A 38 -1.95 -0.31 -8.39
C PHE A 38 -2.15 -1.22 -9.61
N ILE A 39 -2.96 -0.77 -10.57
CA ILE A 39 -3.22 -1.53 -11.79
C ILE A 39 -2.03 -1.35 -12.74
N ASP A 40 -1.38 -2.46 -13.12
CA ASP A 40 -0.25 -2.46 -14.04
C ASP A 40 -0.74 -2.79 -15.47
N PRO A 41 -0.61 -1.86 -16.43
CA PRO A 41 -1.01 -2.11 -17.80
C PRO A 41 -0.29 -3.29 -18.47
N LEU A 42 0.93 -3.66 -18.02
CA LEU A 42 1.63 -4.85 -18.53
C LEU A 42 0.95 -6.17 -18.21
N LEU A 43 0.08 -6.18 -17.18
CA LEU A 43 -0.63 -7.37 -16.75
C LEU A 43 -1.96 -7.55 -17.48
N LEU A 44 -2.47 -6.52 -18.18
CA LEU A 44 -3.76 -6.62 -18.87
C LEU A 44 -3.78 -7.82 -19.83
N PRO A 45 -2.82 -8.00 -20.75
CA PRO A 45 -2.85 -9.11 -21.71
C PRO A 45 -2.72 -10.50 -21.06
N GLU A 46 -2.18 -10.56 -19.83
CA GLU A 46 -1.95 -11.80 -19.08
C GLU A 46 -3.14 -12.17 -18.17
N SER A 47 -4.14 -11.29 -18.06
CA SER A 47 -5.30 -11.54 -17.22
C SER A 47 -6.09 -12.76 -17.70
N LYS A 48 -6.68 -13.51 -16.77
CA LYS A 48 -7.55 -14.66 -17.11
C LYS A 48 -8.97 -14.25 -17.49
N HIS A 49 -9.33 -12.97 -17.39
CA HIS A 49 -10.66 -12.45 -17.71
C HIS A 49 -10.67 -11.83 -19.12
N GLU A 50 -11.58 -12.29 -19.97
CA GLU A 50 -11.63 -11.92 -21.40
C GLU A 50 -11.86 -10.42 -21.61
N GLU A 51 -12.74 -9.81 -20.82
CA GLU A 51 -12.98 -8.36 -20.85
C GLU A 51 -11.73 -7.54 -20.50
N ILE A 52 -10.76 -8.14 -19.80
CA ILE A 52 -9.50 -7.49 -19.43
C ILE A 52 -8.39 -7.81 -20.43
N ASN A 53 -8.11 -9.09 -20.68
CA ASN A 53 -7.00 -9.49 -21.54
C ASN A 53 -7.18 -9.15 -23.01
N THR A 54 -8.43 -9.03 -23.45
CA THR A 54 -8.76 -8.66 -24.82
C THR A 54 -9.33 -7.25 -24.82
N GLY A 55 -10.40 -7.00 -24.08
CA GLY A 55 -11.06 -5.68 -24.05
C GLY A 55 -10.15 -4.57 -23.54
N ALA A 56 -9.75 -4.64 -22.27
CA ALA A 56 -8.94 -3.62 -21.63
C ALA A 56 -7.56 -3.45 -22.27
N ALA A 57 -6.87 -4.56 -22.61
CA ALA A 57 -5.60 -4.52 -23.32
C ALA A 57 -5.73 -3.80 -24.68
N THR A 58 -6.72 -4.18 -25.50
CA THR A 58 -6.97 -3.53 -26.80
C THR A 58 -7.31 -2.04 -26.63
N ALA A 59 -8.14 -1.69 -25.63
CA ALA A 59 -8.51 -0.31 -25.37
C ALA A 59 -7.30 0.55 -24.97
N TYR A 60 -6.40 -0.02 -24.17
CA TYR A 60 -5.13 0.60 -23.79
C TYR A 60 -4.22 0.83 -25.00
N GLU A 61 -4.01 -0.21 -25.81
CA GLU A 61 -3.21 -0.14 -27.03
C GLU A 61 -3.74 0.90 -28.00
N GLN A 62 -5.03 0.84 -28.36
CA GLN A 62 -5.66 1.75 -29.30
C GLN A 62 -5.62 3.21 -28.82
N ARG A 63 -5.75 3.44 -27.50
CA ARG A 63 -5.64 4.78 -26.93
C ARG A 63 -4.27 5.38 -27.23
N PHE A 64 -3.20 4.67 -26.92
CA PHE A 64 -1.85 5.20 -27.06
C PHE A 64 -1.36 5.21 -28.49
N GLU A 65 -1.72 4.22 -29.30
CA GLU A 65 -1.48 4.28 -30.75
C GLU A 65 -2.10 5.54 -31.37
N PHE A 66 -3.33 5.87 -30.97
CA PHE A 66 -4.01 7.04 -31.52
C PHE A 66 -3.38 8.35 -31.04
N ILE A 67 -2.91 8.41 -29.79
CA ILE A 67 -2.15 9.55 -29.28
C ILE A 67 -0.83 9.69 -30.04
N ILE A 68 -0.08 8.61 -30.27
CA ILE A 68 1.15 8.62 -31.07
C ILE A 68 0.87 9.15 -32.49
N LYS A 69 -0.18 8.65 -33.14
CA LYS A 69 -0.61 9.11 -34.48
C LYS A 69 -0.90 10.62 -34.49
N LEU A 70 -1.55 11.14 -33.44
CA LEU A 70 -1.85 12.57 -33.33
C LEU A 70 -0.60 13.42 -33.06
N LEU A 71 0.30 12.95 -32.20
CA LEU A 71 1.57 13.63 -31.91
C LEU A 71 2.48 13.66 -33.14
N ALA A 72 2.59 12.56 -33.87
CA ALA A 72 3.34 12.48 -35.13
C ALA A 72 2.79 13.42 -36.21
N ALA A 73 1.47 13.65 -36.24
CA ALA A 73 0.81 14.55 -37.17
C ALA A 73 0.84 16.03 -36.71
N SER A 74 1.19 16.31 -35.45
CA SER A 74 1.28 17.67 -34.91
C SER A 74 2.55 18.35 -35.40
N LYS A 75 2.40 19.60 -35.85
CA LYS A 75 3.51 20.44 -36.32
C LYS A 75 4.00 21.41 -35.25
N GLN A 76 3.12 21.77 -34.33
CA GLN A 76 3.42 22.70 -33.25
C GLN A 76 2.47 22.48 -32.06
N LYS A 77 2.96 22.77 -30.86
CA LYS A 77 2.16 22.75 -29.64
C LYS A 77 0.89 23.60 -29.81
N GLY A 78 -0.26 23.00 -29.48
CA GLY A 78 -1.55 23.66 -29.52
C GLY A 78 -2.23 23.71 -30.89
N ASP A 79 -1.73 23.01 -31.92
CA ASP A 79 -2.50 22.77 -33.15
C ASP A 79 -3.67 21.79 -32.93
N ILE A 80 -4.45 21.52 -33.98
CA ILE A 80 -5.68 20.71 -33.86
C ILE A 80 -5.37 19.28 -33.39
N THR A 81 -4.31 18.66 -33.93
CA THR A 81 -3.90 17.30 -33.56
C THR A 81 -3.31 17.27 -32.16
N TRP A 82 -2.52 18.26 -31.76
CA TRP A 82 -2.03 18.42 -30.38
C TRP A 82 -3.18 18.52 -29.38
N ARG A 83 -4.13 19.44 -29.59
CA ARG A 83 -5.28 19.63 -28.68
C ARG A 83 -6.13 18.37 -28.58
N LYS A 84 -6.19 17.56 -29.65
CA LYS A 84 -6.88 16.27 -29.63
C LYS A 84 -6.12 15.24 -28.81
N ALA A 85 -4.79 15.16 -28.95
CA ALA A 85 -3.95 14.31 -28.10
C ALA A 85 -4.08 14.71 -26.62
N GLU A 86 -4.05 16.01 -26.33
CA GLU A 86 -4.20 16.57 -24.98
C GLU A 86 -5.54 16.21 -24.33
N LYS A 87 -6.64 16.26 -25.10
CA LYS A 87 -7.95 15.79 -24.61
C LYS A 87 -7.99 14.29 -24.32
N LEU A 88 -7.24 13.48 -25.06
CA LEU A 88 -7.19 12.03 -24.88
C LEU A 88 -6.25 11.61 -23.74
N PHE A 89 -5.25 12.44 -23.44
CA PHE A 89 -4.25 12.26 -22.37
C PHE A 89 -4.66 13.04 -21.11
N ASN A 90 -5.95 13.05 -20.80
CA ASN A 90 -6.49 13.66 -19.59
C ASN A 90 -7.04 12.54 -18.70
N PHE A 91 -6.36 12.28 -17.59
CA PHE A 91 -6.67 11.19 -16.67
C PHE A 91 -6.99 11.75 -15.29
N SER A 92 -8.29 11.78 -14.97
CA SER A 92 -8.78 12.13 -13.63
C SER A 92 -8.59 10.96 -12.68
N GLU A 93 -8.33 11.20 -11.41
CA GLU A 93 -8.33 10.12 -10.42
C GLU A 93 -9.68 9.37 -10.40
N VAL A 94 -9.62 8.04 -10.28
CA VAL A 94 -10.80 7.17 -10.17
C VAL A 94 -10.77 6.45 -8.82
N SER A 95 -11.42 7.03 -7.81
CA SER A 95 -11.47 6.49 -6.44
C SER A 95 -12.31 5.22 -6.27
N TRP A 96 -12.93 4.72 -7.33
CA TRP A 96 -13.92 3.63 -7.28
C TRP A 96 -13.31 2.24 -7.09
N THR A 97 -11.99 2.11 -7.29
CA THR A 97 -11.24 0.85 -7.14
C THR A 97 -10.71 0.64 -5.72
N CYS A 98 -10.68 1.69 -4.87
CA CYS A 98 -10.06 1.68 -3.54
C CYS A 98 -8.58 1.21 -3.57
N LEU A 99 -7.86 1.56 -4.64
CA LEU A 99 -6.44 1.28 -4.84
C LEU A 99 -5.64 2.59 -4.91
N GLY A 100 -4.41 2.58 -4.38
CA GLY A 100 -3.50 3.73 -4.46
C GLY A 100 -2.54 3.83 -3.27
N TYR A 101 -1.49 4.64 -3.42
CA TYR A 101 -0.49 4.91 -2.38
C TYR A 101 -0.65 6.27 -1.72
N SER A 102 -1.63 7.05 -2.14
CA SER A 102 -1.81 8.42 -1.69
C SER A 102 -2.37 8.48 -0.26
N SER A 103 -1.95 9.50 0.50
CA SER A 103 -2.39 9.67 1.90
C SER A 103 -3.78 10.29 2.06
N SER A 104 -4.48 10.54 0.97
CA SER A 104 -5.75 11.25 0.90
C SER A 104 -6.62 10.58 -0.15
N VAL A 105 -7.89 10.33 0.13
CA VAL A 105 -8.88 9.72 -0.80
C VAL A 105 -9.10 10.55 -2.11
N ARG A 106 -8.36 11.64 -2.28
CA ARG A 106 -8.22 12.42 -3.50
C ARG A 106 -6.74 12.71 -3.76
N GLY A 107 -6.08 11.83 -4.49
CA GLY A 107 -4.79 12.05 -5.12
C GLY A 107 -4.81 13.20 -6.14
N SER A 108 -3.62 13.69 -6.46
CA SER A 108 -3.46 14.63 -7.57
C SER A 108 -3.27 13.83 -8.85
N GLY A 109 -4.36 13.62 -9.59
CA GLY A 109 -4.31 13.08 -10.96
C GLY A 109 -3.46 13.95 -11.90
N PHE A 110 -3.63 13.80 -13.21
CA PHE A 110 -2.88 14.59 -14.18
C PHE A 110 -3.39 16.05 -14.20
N GLY A 111 -2.71 16.93 -13.46
CA GLY A 111 -2.96 18.37 -13.52
C GLY A 111 -2.54 18.98 -14.87
N PRO A 112 -3.08 20.14 -15.26
CA PRO A 112 -2.83 20.73 -16.58
C PRO A 112 -1.34 20.91 -16.94
N GLU A 113 -0.52 21.33 -15.97
CA GLU A 113 0.92 21.52 -16.16
C GLU A 113 1.64 20.20 -16.44
N LEU A 114 1.35 19.16 -15.64
CA LEU A 114 1.93 17.83 -15.82
C LEU A 114 1.48 17.21 -17.14
N THR A 115 0.19 17.30 -17.48
CA THR A 115 -0.32 16.85 -18.79
C THR A 115 0.46 17.50 -19.92
N SER A 116 0.71 18.82 -19.82
CA SER A 116 1.45 19.57 -20.82
C SER A 116 2.90 19.09 -20.95
N SER A 117 3.64 18.96 -19.83
CA SER A 117 5.04 18.52 -19.86
C SER A 117 5.17 17.08 -20.34
N THR A 118 4.25 16.22 -19.92
CA THR A 118 4.24 14.80 -20.31
C THR A 118 3.99 14.63 -21.81
N LEU A 119 3.06 15.40 -22.36
CA LEU A 119 2.79 15.37 -23.80
C LEU A 119 3.93 15.95 -24.64
N GLU A 120 4.64 16.96 -24.14
CA GLU A 120 5.88 17.45 -24.78
C GLU A 120 6.93 16.36 -24.85
N THR A 121 7.13 15.61 -23.77
CA THR A 121 8.06 14.49 -23.74
C THR A 121 7.63 13.35 -24.65
N ALA A 122 6.35 12.98 -24.62
CA ALA A 122 5.80 12.01 -25.56
C ALA A 122 5.99 12.47 -27.01
N ALA A 123 5.79 13.76 -27.32
CA ALA A 123 5.99 14.29 -28.67
C ALA A 123 7.46 14.23 -29.11
N GLN A 124 8.41 14.50 -28.20
CA GLN A 124 9.84 14.34 -28.46
C GLN A 124 10.20 12.88 -28.75
N ILE A 125 9.67 11.93 -27.97
CA ILE A 125 9.87 10.49 -28.16
C ILE A 125 9.32 10.05 -29.52
N VAL A 126 8.10 10.48 -29.86
CA VAL A 126 7.47 10.18 -31.16
C VAL A 126 8.27 10.80 -32.31
N ALA A 127 8.84 12.00 -32.13
CA ALA A 127 9.69 12.65 -33.14
C ALA A 127 11.01 11.90 -33.39
N LEU A 128 11.50 11.11 -32.43
CA LEU A 128 12.63 10.17 -32.64
C LEU A 128 12.24 8.97 -33.52
N GLY A 129 10.97 8.80 -33.86
CA GLY A 129 10.46 7.67 -34.64
C GLY A 129 10.16 6.44 -33.78
N ILE A 130 9.89 6.64 -32.48
CA ILE A 130 9.41 5.61 -31.56
C ILE A 130 7.88 5.54 -31.68
N THR A 131 7.38 4.34 -31.95
CA THR A 131 5.93 4.07 -32.08
C THR A 131 5.43 3.03 -31.08
N ASP A 132 6.32 2.52 -30.24
CA ASP A 132 6.03 1.51 -29.23
C ASP A 132 5.25 2.15 -28.06
N ILE A 133 4.05 1.67 -27.77
CA ILE A 133 3.21 2.26 -26.71
C ILE A 133 3.77 2.05 -25.30
N ASP A 134 4.67 1.09 -25.10
CA ASP A 134 5.18 0.74 -23.76
C ASP A 134 5.99 1.89 -23.14
N PHE A 135 6.45 2.85 -23.96
CA PHE A 135 7.10 4.05 -23.44
C PHE A 135 6.18 4.87 -22.52
N PHE A 136 4.86 4.78 -22.66
CA PHE A 136 3.93 5.50 -21.80
C PHE A 136 4.01 5.03 -20.34
N MET A 137 4.41 3.79 -20.09
CA MET A 137 4.70 3.32 -18.73
C MET A 137 6.06 3.82 -18.24
N GLY A 138 7.02 3.87 -19.17
CA GLY A 138 8.35 4.45 -18.96
C GLY A 138 8.34 5.96 -18.73
N LEU A 139 7.22 6.67 -18.92
CA LEU A 139 7.13 8.10 -18.64
C LEU A 139 7.51 8.47 -17.20
N SER A 140 7.30 7.57 -16.24
CA SER A 140 7.79 7.72 -14.86
C SER A 140 9.32 7.89 -14.75
N LEU A 141 10.07 7.36 -15.72
CA LEU A 141 11.51 7.51 -15.81
C LEU A 141 11.93 8.88 -16.36
N PHE A 142 11.07 9.50 -17.18
CA PHE A 142 11.40 10.70 -17.96
C PHE A 142 10.73 11.98 -17.43
N GLU A 143 9.59 11.87 -16.76
CA GLU A 143 8.83 13.00 -16.24
C GLU A 143 8.79 13.00 -14.71
N GLU A 144 9.21 14.11 -14.12
CA GLU A 144 9.10 14.29 -12.68
C GLU A 144 7.63 14.41 -12.28
N GLY A 145 7.27 13.67 -11.23
CA GLY A 145 5.89 13.61 -10.74
C GLY A 145 5.07 12.48 -11.35
N ILE A 146 5.53 11.76 -12.39
CA ILE A 146 4.84 10.55 -12.84
C ILE A 146 5.37 9.36 -12.03
N GLY A 147 4.51 8.79 -11.19
CA GLY A 147 4.78 7.57 -10.42
C GLY A 147 3.70 6.52 -10.67
N PRO A 148 3.80 5.36 -10.01
CA PRO A 148 2.88 4.24 -10.20
C PRO A 148 1.41 4.55 -9.97
N ASP A 149 1.08 5.41 -8.99
CA ASP A 149 -0.29 5.89 -8.79
C ASP A 149 -0.85 6.53 -10.07
N ARG A 150 -0.07 7.40 -10.73
CA ARG A 150 -0.49 8.07 -11.96
C ARG A 150 -0.56 7.12 -13.15
N ILE A 151 0.33 6.14 -13.23
CA ILE A 151 0.23 5.07 -14.25
C ILE A 151 -1.03 4.25 -14.04
N SER A 152 -1.38 3.94 -12.79
CA SER A 152 -2.60 3.23 -12.45
C SER A 152 -3.85 4.06 -12.69
N ASP A 153 -3.85 5.36 -12.36
CA ASP A 153 -4.94 6.28 -12.70
C ASP A 153 -5.16 6.32 -14.21
N MET A 154 -4.09 6.52 -14.98
CA MET A 154 -4.12 6.51 -16.43
C MET A 154 -4.71 5.21 -16.98
N THR A 155 -4.22 4.07 -16.49
CA THR A 155 -4.70 2.75 -16.89
C THR A 155 -6.17 2.58 -16.54
N THR A 156 -6.56 2.89 -15.30
CA THR A 156 -7.94 2.79 -14.79
C THR A 156 -8.92 3.62 -15.62
N ASN A 157 -8.56 4.85 -16.01
CA ASN A 157 -9.40 5.69 -16.87
C ASN A 157 -9.66 5.06 -18.24
N ILE A 158 -8.63 4.44 -18.82
CA ILE A 158 -8.72 3.84 -20.15
C ILE A 158 -9.56 2.56 -20.10
N ILE A 159 -9.34 1.72 -19.08
CA ILE A 159 -9.98 0.41 -18.95
C ILE A 159 -11.30 0.44 -18.17
N LEU A 160 -11.75 1.62 -17.72
CA LEU A 160 -12.95 1.79 -16.91
C LEU A 160 -14.20 1.02 -17.42
N PRO A 161 -14.54 1.02 -18.72
CA PRO A 161 -15.67 0.23 -19.22
C PRO A 161 -15.52 -1.27 -18.95
N HIS A 162 -14.31 -1.80 -19.04
CA HIS A 162 -14.02 -3.22 -18.82
C HIS A 162 -14.00 -3.59 -17.34
N LEU A 163 -13.59 -2.68 -16.47
CA LEU A 163 -13.76 -2.85 -15.01
C LEU A 163 -15.25 -2.85 -14.62
N ILE A 164 -16.08 -2.05 -15.29
CA ILE A 164 -17.53 -2.06 -15.11
C ILE A 164 -18.13 -3.40 -15.58
N GLU A 165 -17.72 -3.90 -16.75
CA GLU A 165 -18.13 -5.21 -17.27
C GLU A 165 -17.77 -6.34 -16.30
N PHE A 166 -16.51 -6.36 -15.82
CA PHE A 166 -16.03 -7.28 -14.81
C PHE A 166 -16.87 -7.21 -13.53
N THR A 167 -17.07 -6.00 -13.00
CA THR A 167 -17.87 -5.76 -11.79
C THR A 167 -19.29 -6.29 -11.94
N ILE A 168 -19.96 -5.98 -13.05
CA ILE A 168 -21.33 -6.44 -13.33
C ILE A 168 -21.38 -7.96 -13.45
N ARG A 169 -20.42 -8.57 -14.16
CA ARG A 169 -20.37 -10.04 -14.33
C ARG A 169 -20.21 -10.74 -12.99
N GLN A 170 -19.26 -10.31 -12.17
CA GLN A 170 -19.01 -10.89 -10.86
C GLN A 170 -20.17 -10.64 -9.89
N ASN A 171 -20.81 -9.47 -9.95
CA ASN A 171 -21.94 -9.16 -9.08
C ASN A 171 -23.21 -9.97 -9.41
N LYS A 172 -23.31 -10.63 -10.57
CA LYS A 172 -24.37 -11.63 -10.82
C LYS A 172 -24.28 -12.82 -9.87
N ILE A 173 -23.07 -13.13 -9.39
CA ILE A 173 -22.77 -14.21 -8.46
C ILE A 173 -22.94 -13.71 -7.02
N LEU A 174 -22.28 -12.59 -6.67
CA LEU A 174 -22.29 -12.02 -5.32
C LEU A 174 -23.63 -11.39 -4.91
N LYS A 175 -24.42 -10.91 -5.88
CA LYS A 175 -25.74 -10.29 -5.69
C LYS A 175 -25.73 -9.13 -4.69
N LEU A 176 -24.67 -8.34 -4.68
CA LEU A 176 -24.60 -7.14 -3.85
C LEU A 176 -25.64 -6.12 -4.29
N PRO A 177 -26.20 -5.33 -3.36
CA PRO A 177 -27.11 -4.24 -3.69
C PRO A 177 -26.47 -3.25 -4.66
N THR A 178 -27.18 -2.93 -5.74
CA THR A 178 -26.70 -2.00 -6.77
C THR A 178 -27.52 -0.71 -6.81
N LYS A 179 -26.88 0.38 -7.21
CA LYS A 179 -27.51 1.68 -7.46
C LYS A 179 -27.15 2.19 -8.86
N GLY A 180 -28.02 2.99 -9.45
CA GLY A 180 -27.76 3.64 -10.74
C GLY A 180 -26.77 4.79 -10.58
N PHE A 181 -25.61 4.68 -11.25
CA PHE A 181 -24.59 5.72 -11.32
C PHE A 181 -24.44 6.21 -12.75
N LYS A 182 -24.46 7.53 -12.93
CA LYS A 182 -24.20 8.15 -14.24
C LYS A 182 -22.70 8.25 -14.46
N ILE A 183 -22.18 7.46 -15.38
CA ILE A 183 -20.76 7.44 -15.77
C ILE A 183 -20.69 7.88 -17.23
N LYS A 184 -20.11 9.05 -17.47
CA LYS A 184 -20.19 9.74 -18.77
C LYS A 184 -21.66 9.92 -19.20
N ASP A 185 -22.05 9.36 -20.34
CA ASP A 185 -23.39 9.53 -20.93
C ASP A 185 -24.32 8.34 -20.64
N GLU A 186 -23.87 7.36 -19.85
CA GLU A 186 -24.60 6.12 -19.58
C GLU A 186 -24.86 5.92 -18.08
N ILE A 187 -25.92 5.16 -17.76
CA ILE A 187 -26.27 4.79 -16.38
C ILE A 187 -25.93 3.31 -16.17
N PHE A 188 -25.03 3.04 -15.22
CA PHE A 188 -24.66 1.69 -14.83
C PHE A 188 -25.22 1.37 -13.45
N HIS A 189 -25.71 0.14 -13.28
CA HIS A 189 -26.12 -0.36 -11.96
C HIS A 189 -24.94 -1.10 -11.34
N LEU A 190 -24.29 -0.46 -10.36
CA LEU A 190 -23.06 -0.95 -9.73
C LEU A 190 -23.26 -1.05 -8.21
N PRO A 191 -22.50 -1.92 -7.52
CA PRO A 191 -22.40 -1.87 -6.07
C PRO A 191 -22.01 -0.46 -5.58
N GLU A 192 -22.57 -0.03 -4.45
CA GLU A 192 -22.23 1.25 -3.81
C GLU A 192 -21.22 0.99 -2.69
N ASN A 193 -20.14 1.79 -2.63
CA ASN A 193 -19.32 1.83 -1.42
C ASN A 193 -20.10 2.58 -0.32
N PRO A 194 -20.45 1.95 0.81
CA PRO A 194 -21.34 2.55 1.81
C PRO A 194 -20.70 3.73 2.55
N TYR A 195 -19.38 3.90 2.49
CA TYR A 195 -18.63 4.97 3.16
C TYR A 195 -18.48 6.21 2.29
N SER A 196 -18.09 6.04 1.02
CA SER A 196 -17.93 7.17 0.08
C SER A 196 -19.23 7.55 -0.64
N LYS A 197 -20.18 6.61 -0.75
CA LYS A 197 -21.41 6.69 -1.57
C LYS A 197 -21.15 6.75 -3.09
N ASP A 198 -19.92 6.44 -3.49
CA ASP A 198 -19.50 6.32 -4.88
C ASP A 198 -19.71 4.89 -5.41
N PRO A 199 -19.62 4.65 -6.73
CA PRO A 199 -19.54 3.31 -7.28
C PRO A 199 -18.37 2.53 -6.67
N LEU A 200 -18.59 1.25 -6.41
CA LEU A 200 -17.55 0.28 -6.06
C LEU A 200 -17.25 -0.59 -7.29
N LEU A 201 -16.03 -0.48 -7.82
CA LEU A 201 -15.53 -1.34 -8.89
C LEU A 201 -14.71 -2.48 -8.32
N PHE A 202 -14.99 -3.68 -8.80
CA PHE A 202 -14.13 -4.82 -8.53
C PHE A 202 -12.91 -4.78 -9.45
N VAL A 203 -11.75 -5.12 -8.90
CA VAL A 203 -10.49 -5.21 -9.64
C VAL A 203 -9.99 -6.65 -9.59
N PRO A 204 -9.60 -7.24 -10.74
CA PRO A 204 -8.95 -8.55 -10.79
C PRO A 204 -7.64 -8.58 -10.01
N ARG A 205 -7.38 -9.66 -9.26
CA ARG A 205 -6.11 -9.85 -8.53
C ARG A 205 -4.92 -9.98 -9.47
N ASP A 206 -5.15 -10.47 -10.69
CA ASP A 206 -4.09 -10.74 -11.67
C ASP A 206 -3.57 -9.52 -12.45
N ILE A 207 -4.14 -8.33 -12.23
CA ILE A 207 -3.70 -7.10 -12.91
C ILE A 207 -3.05 -6.05 -12.00
N VAL A 208 -2.81 -6.38 -10.73
CA VAL A 208 -2.24 -5.43 -9.76
C VAL A 208 -0.85 -5.80 -9.29
N ARG A 209 -0.08 -4.79 -8.86
CA ARG A 209 1.25 -4.96 -8.22
C ARG A 209 1.44 -3.99 -7.06
N ASP A 210 2.44 -4.27 -6.24
CA ASP A 210 2.95 -3.37 -5.22
C ASP A 210 4.18 -2.58 -5.65
N LEU A 211 4.52 -1.53 -4.89
CA LEU A 211 5.72 -0.76 -5.11
C LEU A 211 6.98 -1.53 -4.65
N PRO A 212 8.09 -1.45 -5.41
CA PRO A 212 8.20 -0.84 -6.72
C PRO A 212 8.32 -1.87 -7.85
N ILE A 213 7.38 -1.80 -8.80
CA ILE A 213 7.73 -1.92 -10.21
C ILE A 213 8.81 -0.87 -10.51
N ALA A 214 9.73 -1.19 -11.43
CA ALA A 214 10.68 -0.34 -12.16
C ALA A 214 10.14 1.04 -12.62
N SER A 215 9.66 1.85 -11.69
CA SER A 215 9.01 3.15 -11.88
C SER A 215 9.90 4.28 -11.39
N ASP A 216 10.97 3.94 -10.67
CA ASP A 216 12.11 4.80 -10.50
C ASP A 216 13.43 4.09 -10.87
N TRP A 217 14.42 4.92 -11.18
CA TRP A 217 15.76 4.49 -11.59
C TRP A 217 16.48 3.67 -10.52
N SER A 218 16.10 3.76 -9.25
CA SER A 218 16.71 2.99 -8.16
C SER A 218 16.27 1.53 -8.18
N ASP A 219 15.05 1.26 -8.64
CA ASP A 219 14.49 -0.09 -8.73
C ASP A 219 15.06 -0.88 -9.91
N ILE A 220 15.20 -0.23 -11.07
CA ILE A 220 15.88 -0.85 -12.21
C ILE A 220 17.36 -1.06 -11.88
N SER A 221 17.99 -0.13 -11.14
CA SER A 221 19.36 -0.31 -10.63
C SER A 221 19.50 -1.46 -9.63
N ARG A 222 18.47 -1.72 -8.80
CA ARG A 222 18.43 -2.87 -7.89
C ARG A 222 18.33 -4.18 -8.66
N ILE A 223 17.40 -4.27 -9.62
CA ILE A 223 17.22 -5.46 -10.48
C ILE A 223 18.49 -5.74 -11.28
N ALA A 224 19.09 -4.72 -11.89
CA ALA A 224 20.35 -4.86 -12.62
C ALA A 224 21.52 -5.31 -11.73
N ARG A 225 21.51 -5.00 -10.42
CA ARG A 225 22.50 -5.52 -9.47
C ARG A 225 22.23 -6.96 -9.08
N GLU A 226 20.98 -7.38 -9.00
CA GLU A 226 20.59 -8.70 -8.52
C GLU A 226 20.67 -9.79 -9.60
N THR A 227 20.61 -9.43 -10.88
CA THR A 227 20.59 -10.40 -11.99
C THR A 227 21.81 -10.26 -12.92
N GLU A 228 22.64 -11.31 -13.02
CA GLU A 228 23.87 -11.32 -13.83
C GLU A 228 23.61 -11.06 -15.32
N GLU A 229 22.50 -11.59 -15.85
CA GLU A 229 22.04 -11.37 -17.23
C GLU A 229 21.75 -9.89 -17.53
N TYR A 230 21.22 -9.13 -16.57
CA TYR A 230 20.97 -7.70 -16.73
C TYR A 230 22.26 -6.90 -16.62
N ARG A 231 23.25 -7.34 -15.83
CA ARG A 231 24.56 -6.67 -15.80
C ARG A 231 25.24 -6.74 -17.15
N GLU A 232 25.16 -7.88 -17.83
CA GLU A 232 25.76 -8.04 -19.16
C GLU A 232 25.04 -7.16 -20.21
N LYS A 233 23.70 -7.13 -20.23
CA LYS A 233 22.93 -6.24 -21.13
C LYS A 233 23.16 -4.74 -20.87
N VAL A 234 23.35 -4.34 -19.60
CA VAL A 234 23.55 -2.94 -19.18
C VAL A 234 25.02 -2.50 -19.28
N SER A 235 25.97 -3.42 -19.48
CA SER A 235 27.43 -3.15 -19.48
C SER A 235 27.97 -2.25 -20.60
N GLY A 236 27.15 -1.89 -21.59
CA GLY A 236 27.47 -0.90 -22.61
C GLY A 236 27.59 0.54 -22.06
N SER A 237 27.72 1.52 -22.96
CA SER A 237 27.84 2.98 -22.68
C SER A 237 26.89 3.50 -21.60
N ILE A 238 25.74 2.84 -21.47
CA ILE A 238 24.66 3.10 -20.52
C ILE A 238 25.05 2.71 -19.08
N GLY A 239 25.74 1.58 -18.84
CA GLY A 239 26.03 1.07 -17.48
C GLY A 239 26.87 2.00 -16.58
N LYS A 240 27.72 2.85 -17.17
CA LYS A 240 28.45 3.89 -16.41
C LYS A 240 27.54 4.99 -15.87
N VAL A 241 26.42 5.27 -16.54
CA VAL A 241 25.40 6.24 -16.11
C VAL A 241 24.57 5.68 -14.96
N TRP A 242 24.39 4.36 -14.92
CA TRP A 242 23.50 3.65 -13.99
C TRP A 242 24.10 3.38 -12.61
N ALA A 243 25.41 3.08 -12.53
CA ALA A 243 26.00 2.51 -11.32
C ALA A 243 26.09 3.45 -10.10
N THR A 244 25.87 4.76 -10.25
CA THR A 244 26.03 5.74 -9.16
C THR A 244 24.88 6.73 -9.16
N MET A 245 23.77 6.65 -8.38
CA MET A 245 22.74 7.72 -8.53
C MET A 245 22.00 8.44 -7.36
N SER A 246 21.95 9.80 -7.47
CA SER A 246 21.20 10.82 -6.72
C SER A 246 20.23 11.64 -7.62
N LYS A 247 19.28 12.40 -7.02
CA LYS A 247 18.21 13.20 -7.69
C LYS A 247 18.66 14.08 -8.87
N LYS A 248 19.86 14.65 -8.84
CA LYS A 248 20.36 15.68 -9.80
C LYS A 248 20.70 15.15 -11.20
N ARG A 249 20.42 13.88 -11.48
CA ARG A 249 20.96 13.11 -12.62
C ARG A 249 19.89 12.29 -13.36
N LYS A 250 18.62 12.30 -12.90
CA LYS A 250 17.46 11.84 -13.70
C LYS A 250 17.34 12.63 -15.00
N GLN A 251 17.57 13.96 -14.94
CA GLN A 251 17.57 14.83 -16.11
C GLN A 251 18.64 14.42 -17.13
N ALA A 252 19.89 14.17 -16.69
CA ALA A 252 20.97 13.78 -17.58
C ALA A 252 20.72 12.42 -18.28
N LEU A 253 20.03 11.50 -17.61
CA LEU A 253 19.69 10.20 -18.16
C LEU A 253 18.50 10.29 -19.14
N ARG A 254 17.48 11.09 -18.81
CA ARG A 254 16.42 11.49 -19.76
C ARG A 254 17.02 12.13 -21.01
N ASP A 255 17.91 13.11 -20.83
CA ASP A 255 18.56 13.80 -21.94
C ASP A 255 19.37 12.81 -22.79
N SER A 256 20.04 11.83 -22.17
CA SER A 256 20.75 10.77 -22.88
C SER A 256 19.84 9.76 -23.59
N ALA A 257 18.70 9.41 -22.99
CA ALA A 257 17.71 8.51 -23.58
C ALA A 257 17.06 9.12 -24.83
N LEU A 258 16.85 10.44 -24.81
CA LEU A 258 16.25 11.19 -25.91
C LEU A 258 17.27 11.64 -26.98
N GLN A 259 18.55 11.24 -26.90
CA GLN A 259 19.58 11.60 -27.90
C GLN A 259 19.40 10.89 -29.25
N SER A 260 18.89 9.66 -29.23
CA SER A 260 18.76 8.84 -30.43
C SER A 260 17.65 7.81 -30.25
N LYS A 261 17.12 7.33 -31.38
CA LYS A 261 16.13 6.26 -31.40
C LYS A 261 16.68 4.99 -30.74
N GLU A 262 17.91 4.63 -31.06
CA GLU A 262 18.56 3.41 -30.60
C GLU A 262 18.77 3.41 -29.07
N ALA A 263 19.16 4.55 -28.50
CA ALA A 263 19.31 4.69 -27.05
C ALA A 263 17.96 4.55 -26.32
N PHE A 264 16.88 5.05 -26.92
CA PHE A 264 15.55 4.95 -26.34
C PHE A 264 15.02 3.51 -26.40
N GLU A 265 15.17 2.83 -27.54
CA GLU A 265 14.74 1.43 -27.72
C GLU A 265 15.44 0.49 -26.73
N GLN A 266 16.72 0.70 -26.43
CA GLN A 266 17.43 -0.07 -25.40
C GLN A 266 16.81 0.08 -24.00
N ILE A 267 16.28 1.25 -23.65
CA ILE A 267 15.60 1.46 -22.36
C ILE A 267 14.23 0.79 -22.36
N LEU A 268 13.51 0.83 -23.48
CA LEU A 268 12.23 0.13 -23.61
C LEU A 268 12.38 -1.39 -23.51
N GLU A 269 13.43 -1.96 -24.12
CA GLU A 269 13.72 -3.38 -24.02
C GLU A 269 13.95 -3.79 -22.56
N LEU A 270 14.69 -2.99 -21.79
CA LEU A 270 14.88 -3.23 -20.35
C LEU A 270 13.57 -3.16 -19.55
N LEU A 271 12.66 -2.25 -19.90
CA LEU A 271 11.34 -2.14 -19.26
C LEU A 271 10.48 -3.39 -19.52
N LYS A 272 10.56 -3.96 -20.72
CA LYS A 272 9.79 -5.16 -21.10
C LYS A 272 10.28 -6.43 -20.40
N GLU A 273 11.55 -6.48 -20.04
CA GLU A 273 12.15 -7.61 -19.34
C GLU A 273 11.80 -7.62 -17.84
N VAL A 274 11.16 -6.57 -17.30
CA VAL A 274 10.72 -6.57 -15.89
C VAL A 274 9.72 -7.72 -15.68
N PRO A 275 9.95 -8.61 -14.69
CA PRO A 275 9.07 -9.76 -14.45
C PRO A 275 7.60 -9.35 -14.38
N LYS A 276 6.79 -9.94 -15.25
CA LYS A 276 5.36 -9.64 -15.35
C LYS A 276 4.52 -10.39 -14.31
N THR A 277 4.91 -10.33 -13.04
CA THR A 277 4.27 -11.10 -11.98
C THR A 277 3.28 -10.25 -11.21
N PRO A 278 1.98 -10.61 -11.16
CA PRO A 278 1.01 -9.93 -10.31
C PRO A 278 1.40 -10.00 -8.83
N TYR A 279 0.79 -9.14 -8.00
CA TYR A 279 0.98 -9.17 -6.55
C TYR A 279 0.64 -10.56 -6.01
N ASN A 280 1.55 -11.15 -5.24
CA ASN A 280 1.31 -12.43 -4.59
C ASN A 280 0.52 -12.19 -3.29
N PHE A 281 -0.80 -12.33 -3.38
CA PHE A 281 -1.73 -12.21 -2.26
C PHE A 281 -1.60 -13.32 -1.19
N ASP A 282 -1.00 -14.47 -1.51
CA ASP A 282 -0.78 -15.55 -0.55
C ASP A 282 0.42 -15.24 0.35
N ALA A 283 1.50 -14.76 -0.26
CA ALA A 283 2.68 -14.29 0.45
C ALA A 283 2.43 -12.94 1.13
N ASP A 284 1.61 -12.10 0.50
CA ASP A 284 1.15 -10.79 0.94
C ASP A 284 2.28 -9.97 1.58
N HIS A 285 3.40 -9.80 0.87
CA HIS A 285 4.64 -9.22 1.40
C HIS A 285 4.47 -7.85 2.08
N ASN A 286 3.43 -7.09 1.71
CA ASN A 286 3.10 -5.81 2.32
C ASN A 286 1.98 -5.87 3.36
N GLY A 287 1.29 -7.00 3.51
CA GLY A 287 0.18 -7.15 4.44
C GLY A 287 -1.07 -6.37 4.02
N GLU A 288 -1.29 -6.24 2.71
CA GLU A 288 -2.44 -5.50 2.15
C GLU A 288 -3.72 -6.36 2.15
N ALA A 289 -3.59 -7.69 2.03
CA ALA A 289 -4.70 -8.64 2.13
C ALA A 289 -4.86 -9.25 3.53
N PHE A 290 -3.99 -8.85 4.45
CA PHE A 290 -3.84 -9.38 5.79
C PHE A 290 -5.13 -9.33 6.62
N TRP A 291 -5.91 -8.26 6.44
CA TRP A 291 -7.16 -8.00 7.16
C TRP A 291 -8.20 -9.12 6.98
N THR A 292 -8.23 -9.72 5.79
CA THR A 292 -9.18 -10.80 5.43
C THR A 292 -8.93 -12.08 6.21
N ARG A 293 -7.67 -12.38 6.53
CA ARG A 293 -7.24 -13.58 7.26
C ARG A 293 -7.47 -13.49 8.76
N LEU A 294 -7.72 -12.27 9.27
CA LEU A 294 -7.80 -12.00 10.69
C LEU A 294 -9.18 -11.53 11.19
N LYS A 295 -10.17 -11.40 10.30
CA LYS A 295 -11.58 -11.07 10.66
C LYS A 295 -12.08 -12.00 11.77
N ASP A 296 -11.67 -13.26 11.73
CA ASP A 296 -12.05 -14.28 12.70
C ASP A 296 -11.23 -14.27 14.00
N ILE A 297 -10.19 -13.44 14.18
CA ILE A 297 -9.35 -13.53 15.38
C ILE A 297 -10.16 -13.34 16.65
N ALA A 298 -11.05 -12.35 16.70
CA ALA A 298 -11.84 -12.14 17.93
C ALA A 298 -12.90 -13.22 18.14
N ASP A 299 -13.40 -13.84 17.06
CA ASP A 299 -14.35 -14.95 17.16
C ASP A 299 -13.66 -16.26 17.55
N GLN A 300 -12.46 -16.52 17.03
CA GLN A 300 -11.63 -17.69 17.34
C GLN A 300 -10.93 -17.57 18.70
N TYR A 301 -10.56 -16.34 19.08
CA TYR A 301 -9.88 -16.01 20.34
C TYR A 301 -10.63 -14.88 21.06
N PRO A 302 -11.85 -15.15 21.56
CA PRO A 302 -12.60 -14.14 22.29
C PRO A 302 -11.86 -13.77 23.58
N LEU A 303 -11.85 -12.48 23.94
CA LEU A 303 -11.31 -12.00 25.22
C LEU A 303 -12.21 -12.38 26.40
N ILE A 304 -12.42 -13.68 26.61
CA ILE A 304 -13.08 -14.19 27.81
C ILE A 304 -11.98 -14.51 28.81
N THR A 305 -11.52 -13.47 29.51
CA THR A 305 -10.74 -13.63 30.74
C THR A 305 -11.58 -13.14 31.91
N ALA A 306 -11.40 -13.73 33.09
CA ALA A 306 -12.09 -13.29 34.31
C ALA A 306 -11.78 -11.81 34.66
N ASP A 307 -10.70 -11.27 34.09
CA ASP A 307 -10.16 -9.94 34.36
C ASP A 307 -10.57 -8.89 33.31
N THR A 308 -11.25 -9.27 32.21
CA THR A 308 -11.74 -8.30 31.21
C THR A 308 -12.82 -7.40 31.86
N PRO A 309 -12.66 -6.07 31.86
CA PRO A 309 -13.63 -5.18 32.49
C PRO A 309 -14.98 -5.24 31.76
N LYS A 310 -16.07 -5.47 32.50
CA LYS A 310 -17.44 -5.53 31.95
C LYS A 310 -17.92 -4.22 31.33
N LYS A 311 -17.29 -3.09 31.70
CA LYS A 311 -17.57 -1.76 31.18
C LYS A 311 -16.37 -0.84 31.41
N ILE A 312 -16.03 -0.02 30.42
CA ILE A 312 -15.03 1.04 30.58
C ILE A 312 -15.71 2.26 31.21
N THR A 313 -15.20 2.68 32.38
CA THR A 313 -15.71 3.84 33.13
C THR A 313 -14.66 4.92 33.37
N GLY A 314 -13.40 4.60 33.16
CA GLY A 314 -12.28 5.53 33.31
C GLY A 314 -10.95 4.93 32.88
N LEU A 315 -9.88 5.63 33.26
CA LEU A 315 -8.52 5.32 32.83
C LEU A 315 -8.02 3.95 33.29
N GLU A 316 -8.37 3.50 34.50
CA GLU A 316 -7.87 2.23 35.03
C GLU A 316 -8.53 1.03 34.34
N GLU A 317 -9.83 1.06 34.06
CA GLU A 317 -10.48 0.02 33.25
C GLU A 317 -9.94 0.02 31.81
N ALA A 318 -9.72 1.20 31.22
CA ALA A 318 -9.12 1.30 29.88
C ALA A 318 -7.70 0.72 29.84
N LYS A 319 -6.86 0.99 30.86
CA LYS A 319 -5.52 0.40 30.97
C LYS A 319 -5.56 -1.12 31.08
N LYS A 320 -6.49 -1.67 31.86
CA LYS A 320 -6.68 -3.13 31.98
C LYS A 320 -7.06 -3.76 30.64
N LEU A 321 -7.96 -3.13 29.89
CA LEU A 321 -8.33 -3.62 28.56
C LEU A 321 -7.15 -3.54 27.58
N VAL A 322 -6.40 -2.43 27.56
CA VAL A 322 -5.20 -2.30 26.71
C VAL A 322 -4.13 -3.33 27.08
N ASP A 323 -3.88 -3.58 28.37
CA ASP A 323 -3.00 -4.66 28.85
C ASP A 323 -3.49 -6.03 28.37
N THR A 324 -4.80 -6.30 28.45
CA THR A 324 -5.40 -7.55 27.97
C THR A 324 -5.22 -7.72 26.46
N ILE A 325 -5.43 -6.66 25.67
CA ILE A 325 -5.20 -6.66 24.21
C ILE A 325 -3.74 -6.97 23.90
N ILE A 326 -2.78 -6.35 24.61
CA ILE A 326 -1.35 -6.56 24.38
C ILE A 326 -0.93 -7.99 24.74
N LYS A 327 -1.44 -8.54 25.85
CA LYS A 327 -1.19 -9.94 26.24
C LYS A 327 -1.78 -10.93 25.25
N GLN A 328 -2.96 -10.62 24.72
CA GLN A 328 -3.57 -11.45 23.68
C GLN A 328 -2.77 -11.39 22.39
N PHE A 329 -2.32 -10.21 21.96
CA PHE A 329 -1.39 -10.05 20.86
C PHE A 329 -0.10 -10.86 21.08
N GLN A 330 0.45 -10.81 22.30
CA GLN A 330 1.61 -11.60 22.69
C GLN A 330 1.37 -13.10 22.53
N ASP A 331 0.28 -13.66 23.07
CA ASP A 331 -0.04 -15.09 22.94
C ASP A 331 -0.25 -15.50 21.48
N LEU A 332 -0.96 -14.68 20.70
CA LEU A 332 -1.22 -14.93 19.29
C LEU A 332 0.10 -15.05 18.50
N VAL A 333 1.01 -14.10 18.70
CA VAL A 333 2.34 -14.08 18.06
C VAL A 333 3.17 -15.26 18.53
N GLU A 334 3.36 -15.42 19.83
CA GLU A 334 4.29 -16.39 20.39
C GLU A 334 3.79 -17.83 20.23
N ASN A 335 2.50 -18.08 20.49
CA ASN A 335 1.97 -19.43 20.68
C ASN A 335 0.98 -19.88 19.60
N LYS A 336 0.33 -18.95 18.89
CA LYS A 336 -0.68 -19.28 17.84
C LYS A 336 -0.16 -19.14 16.42
N GLY A 337 1.15 -18.93 16.25
CA GLY A 337 1.81 -18.96 14.96
C GLY A 337 1.70 -17.68 14.15
N ILE A 338 1.11 -16.61 14.72
CA ILE A 338 1.03 -15.30 14.08
C ILE A 338 2.42 -14.67 13.90
N TRP A 339 3.46 -15.13 14.62
CA TRP A 339 4.84 -14.73 14.34
C TRP A 339 5.23 -14.89 12.87
N LYS A 340 4.64 -15.83 12.12
CA LYS A 340 4.92 -16.02 10.68
C LYS A 340 4.67 -14.75 9.87
N GLU A 341 3.68 -13.96 10.26
CA GLU A 341 3.26 -12.72 9.61
C GLU A 341 4.23 -11.56 9.88
N LEU A 342 5.21 -11.74 10.78
CA LEU A 342 6.30 -10.79 11.02
C LEU A 342 7.50 -11.02 10.09
N TRP A 343 7.48 -12.08 9.27
CA TRP A 343 8.58 -12.47 8.38
C TRP A 343 8.12 -12.60 6.93
N SER A 344 8.97 -12.24 5.99
CA SER A 344 8.76 -12.48 4.56
C SER A 344 9.20 -13.89 4.17
N ASP A 345 8.82 -14.33 2.96
CA ASP A 345 9.16 -15.66 2.43
C ASP A 345 10.67 -15.88 2.31
N ASP A 346 11.42 -14.80 2.04
CA ASP A 346 12.88 -14.78 2.02
C ASP A 346 13.52 -14.80 3.43
N LYS A 347 12.71 -15.04 4.48
CA LYS A 347 13.10 -15.18 5.88
C LYS A 347 13.71 -13.91 6.48
N LYS A 348 13.40 -12.73 5.93
CA LYS A 348 13.74 -11.45 6.54
C LYS A 348 12.60 -10.94 7.42
N PRO A 349 12.90 -10.17 8.48
CA PRO A 349 11.86 -9.46 9.21
C PRO A 349 11.15 -8.47 8.30
N ARG A 350 9.82 -8.44 8.35
CA ARG A 350 9.02 -7.39 7.71
C ARG A 350 9.26 -6.06 8.43
N ARG A 351 8.94 -4.97 7.74
CA ARG A 351 9.06 -3.61 8.31
C ARG A 351 8.13 -3.44 9.51
N GLU A 352 8.47 -2.51 10.41
CA GLU A 352 7.69 -2.18 11.62
C GLU A 352 6.21 -1.92 11.33
N LYS A 353 5.91 -1.30 10.18
CA LYS A 353 4.56 -1.07 9.70
C LYS A 353 3.69 -2.34 9.62
N ALA A 354 4.28 -3.48 9.27
CA ALA A 354 3.56 -4.76 9.23
C ALA A 354 3.14 -5.19 10.65
N ALA A 355 4.03 -5.03 11.63
CA ALA A 355 3.73 -5.34 13.03
C ALA A 355 2.70 -4.38 13.64
N GLN A 356 2.77 -3.09 13.27
CA GLN A 356 1.75 -2.09 13.64
C GLN A 356 0.38 -2.47 13.07
N ARG A 357 0.28 -2.78 11.78
CA ARG A 357 -0.97 -3.25 11.16
C ARG A 357 -1.52 -4.50 11.85
N LEU A 358 -0.66 -5.47 12.14
CA LEU A 358 -1.04 -6.68 12.87
C LEU A 358 -1.63 -6.36 14.25
N PHE A 359 -0.95 -5.50 15.03
CA PHE A 359 -1.46 -5.08 16.33
C PHE A 359 -2.79 -4.33 16.21
N PHE A 360 -2.93 -3.46 15.21
CA PHE A 360 -4.16 -2.70 14.99
C PHE A 360 -5.38 -3.60 14.78
N VAL A 361 -5.26 -4.67 13.97
CA VAL A 361 -6.38 -5.61 13.74
C VAL A 361 -6.90 -6.17 15.06
N ILE A 362 -5.96 -6.71 15.85
CA ILE A 362 -6.24 -7.40 17.10
C ILE A 362 -6.85 -6.39 18.09
N ALA A 363 -6.23 -5.22 18.22
CA ALA A 363 -6.70 -4.14 19.08
C ALA A 363 -8.08 -3.63 18.68
N TYR A 364 -8.31 -3.36 17.40
CA TYR A 364 -9.56 -2.83 16.87
C TYR A 364 -10.74 -3.75 17.17
N SER A 365 -10.57 -5.05 16.93
CA SER A 365 -11.65 -6.02 17.16
C SER A 365 -12.10 -6.05 18.63
N TYR A 366 -11.13 -6.05 19.56
CA TYR A 366 -11.42 -6.01 20.99
C TYR A 366 -11.92 -4.65 21.48
N CYS A 367 -11.42 -3.56 20.92
CA CYS A 367 -11.91 -2.21 21.19
C CYS A 367 -13.37 -2.03 20.77
N LYS A 368 -13.75 -2.51 19.57
CA LYS A 368 -15.12 -2.51 19.05
C LYS A 368 -16.07 -3.26 19.98
N ALA A 369 -15.65 -4.44 20.47
CA ALA A 369 -16.45 -5.24 21.41
C ALA A 369 -16.65 -4.60 22.80
N ASN A 370 -15.75 -3.69 23.21
CA ASN A 370 -15.74 -3.09 24.55
C ASN A 370 -16.04 -1.58 24.58
N ASN A 371 -16.44 -1.00 23.44
CA ASN A 371 -16.73 0.43 23.29
C ASN A 371 -15.56 1.34 23.75
N LEU A 372 -14.34 0.95 23.39
CA LEU A 372 -13.12 1.74 23.52
C LEU A 372 -12.71 2.21 22.12
N ASP A 373 -12.37 3.47 21.95
CA ASP A 373 -11.85 3.95 20.66
C ASP A 373 -10.37 3.61 20.52
N VAL A 374 -9.94 3.22 19.32
CA VAL A 374 -8.52 3.07 18.95
C VAL A 374 -8.27 3.78 17.63
N THR A 375 -7.37 4.76 17.67
CA THR A 375 -6.96 5.56 16.52
C THR A 375 -5.51 5.23 16.17
N PRO A 376 -5.22 4.66 14.99
CA PRO A 376 -3.86 4.50 14.49
C PRO A 376 -3.29 5.81 13.94
N GLU A 377 -1.96 5.94 13.93
CA GLU A 377 -1.22 7.08 13.37
C GLU A 377 -1.79 8.44 13.83
N ALA A 378 -2.10 8.59 15.12
CA ALA A 378 -2.67 9.82 15.66
C ALA A 378 -1.61 10.94 15.67
N ASP A 379 -1.81 11.98 14.86
CA ASP A 379 -0.88 13.11 14.75
C ASP A 379 -1.51 14.40 15.29
N THR A 380 -0.79 15.06 16.20
CA THR A 380 -1.11 16.38 16.78
C THR A 380 -0.07 17.45 16.42
N GLY A 381 0.75 17.21 15.40
CA GLY A 381 1.73 18.15 14.83
C GLY A 381 3.19 17.86 15.19
N ASN A 382 3.47 16.80 15.98
CA ASN A 382 4.83 16.36 16.34
C ASN A 382 5.19 15.00 15.71
N GLY A 383 4.43 14.58 14.71
CA GLY A 383 4.50 13.27 14.10
C GLY A 383 3.48 12.31 14.72
N PRO A 384 3.07 11.26 13.97
CA PRO A 384 2.05 10.33 14.42
C PRO A 384 2.60 9.41 15.51
N VAL A 385 1.81 9.20 16.56
CA VAL A 385 1.97 8.04 17.45
C VAL A 385 1.31 6.81 16.84
N ASP A 386 1.88 5.63 17.06
CA ASP A 386 1.37 4.39 16.46
C ASP A 386 -0.10 4.15 16.80
N PHE A 387 -0.46 4.20 18.08
CA PHE A 387 -1.86 4.05 18.52
C PHE A 387 -2.23 4.96 19.67
N LYS A 388 -3.44 5.52 19.59
CA LYS A 388 -4.13 6.17 20.69
C LYS A 388 -5.41 5.42 21.03
N PHE A 389 -5.53 4.98 22.27
CA PHE A 389 -6.75 4.43 22.83
C PHE A 389 -7.46 5.51 23.65
N SER A 390 -8.77 5.69 23.46
CA SER A 390 -9.49 6.75 24.15
C SER A 390 -10.91 6.38 24.58
N PHE A 391 -11.35 6.94 25.71
CA PHE A 391 -12.72 6.85 26.21
C PHE A 391 -13.15 8.20 26.81
N GLY A 392 -13.94 8.96 26.04
CA GLY A 392 -14.22 10.35 26.37
C GLY A 392 -12.96 11.23 26.37
N PHE A 393 -13.06 12.42 26.94
CA PHE A 393 -11.95 13.39 26.90
C PHE A 393 -10.80 13.07 27.87
N ASN A 394 -11.10 12.51 29.03
CA ASN A 394 -10.12 12.37 30.12
C ASN A 394 -9.35 11.04 30.11
N THR A 395 -9.74 10.10 29.25
CA THR A 395 -9.08 8.79 29.15
C THR A 395 -8.35 8.70 27.82
N ARG A 396 -7.02 8.78 27.85
CA ARG A 396 -6.15 8.61 26.70
C ARG A 396 -4.95 7.76 27.07
N ILE A 397 -4.66 6.76 26.26
CA ILE A 397 -3.49 5.89 26.42
C ILE A 397 -2.81 5.82 25.06
N VAL A 398 -1.51 6.11 25.02
CA VAL A 398 -0.71 5.96 23.79
C VAL A 398 0.07 4.64 23.83
N VAL A 399 0.15 3.95 22.70
CA VAL A 399 0.98 2.76 22.53
C VAL A 399 1.94 3.02 21.38
N GLU A 400 3.23 2.84 21.65
CA GLU A 400 4.32 2.94 20.66
C GLU A 400 4.91 1.54 20.45
N ILE A 401 5.03 1.11 19.20
CA ILE A 401 5.59 -0.18 18.84
C ILE A 401 7.00 0.01 18.31
N LYS A 402 7.92 -0.87 18.73
CA LYS A 402 9.25 -0.97 18.10
C LYS A 402 9.69 -2.39 17.83
N LEU A 403 10.18 -2.63 16.62
CA LEU A 403 10.92 -3.86 16.29
C LEU A 403 12.30 -3.86 16.93
N SER A 404 12.79 -5.02 17.36
CA SER A 404 14.15 -5.22 17.90
C SER A 404 15.28 -4.76 16.96
N THR A 405 15.02 -4.71 15.65
CA THR A 405 15.96 -4.19 14.64
C THR A 405 16.17 -2.68 14.73
N ASN A 406 15.24 -1.95 15.36
CA ASN A 406 15.27 -0.49 15.49
C ASN A 406 15.97 -0.02 16.78
N ASP A 407 15.98 1.29 17.01
CA ASP A 407 16.51 1.91 18.23
C ASP A 407 15.46 1.93 19.34
N LEU A 408 15.57 0.97 20.26
CA LEU A 408 14.64 0.82 21.37
C LEU A 408 14.83 1.89 22.46
N VAL A 409 16.05 2.38 22.65
CA VAL A 409 16.38 3.32 23.73
C VAL A 409 15.84 4.71 23.40
N HIS A 410 16.09 5.17 22.17
CA HIS A 410 15.55 6.44 21.69
C HIS A 410 14.02 6.42 21.64
N GLY A 411 13.43 5.30 21.19
CA GLY A 411 11.97 5.14 21.13
C GLY A 411 11.31 5.29 22.51
N TYR A 412 11.82 4.60 23.53
CA TYR A 412 11.25 4.66 24.88
C TYR A 412 11.46 6.02 25.56
N THR A 413 12.67 6.57 25.48
CA THR A 413 13.07 7.73 26.31
C THR A 413 12.71 9.08 25.70
N LYS A 414 12.50 9.13 24.38
CA LYS A 414 12.18 10.36 23.65
C LYS A 414 10.86 10.28 22.90
N GLN A 415 10.72 9.35 21.95
CA GLN A 415 9.54 9.32 21.07
C GLN A 415 8.24 9.15 21.87
N LEU A 416 8.15 8.13 22.72
CA LEU A 416 6.97 7.89 23.54
C LEU A 416 6.63 9.08 24.47
N GLU A 417 7.63 9.75 25.04
CA GLU A 417 7.42 10.91 25.90
C GLU A 417 6.95 12.16 25.12
N ILE A 418 7.40 12.33 23.87
CA ILE A 418 6.88 13.37 22.97
C ILE A 418 5.40 13.10 22.67
N TYR A 419 5.04 11.86 22.34
CA TYR A 419 3.66 11.48 22.03
C TYR A 419 2.72 11.63 23.23
N LYS A 420 3.14 11.21 24.43
CA LYS A 420 2.39 11.43 25.68
C LYS A 420 2.07 12.90 25.90
N LYS A 421 3.05 13.79 25.71
CA LYS A 421 2.84 15.24 25.82
C LYS A 421 1.90 15.76 24.74
N ALA A 422 2.07 15.32 23.51
CA ALA A 422 1.29 15.78 22.37
C ALA A 422 -0.19 15.34 22.41
N GLU A 423 -0.50 14.29 23.17
CA GLU A 423 -1.86 13.76 23.38
C GLU A 423 -2.43 14.07 24.78
N ASP A 424 -1.80 14.99 25.52
CA ASP A 424 -2.20 15.39 26.87
C ASP A 424 -2.44 14.19 27.81
N THR A 425 -1.55 13.20 27.76
CA THR A 425 -1.64 12.00 28.60
C THR A 425 -0.33 11.68 29.31
N GLN A 426 -0.46 11.04 30.48
CA GLN A 426 0.66 10.44 31.21
C GLN A 426 0.70 8.92 31.06
N SER A 427 -0.31 8.34 30.39
CA SER A 427 -0.43 6.89 30.21
C SER A 427 0.13 6.50 28.86
N GLY A 428 1.28 5.83 28.87
CA GLY A 428 1.91 5.29 27.66
C GLY A 428 2.31 3.84 27.86
N VAL A 429 2.34 3.09 26.76
CA VAL A 429 2.85 1.72 26.69
C VAL A 429 3.88 1.63 25.57
N TYR A 430 4.98 0.93 25.86
CA TYR A 430 6.03 0.64 24.90
C TYR A 430 6.04 -0.85 24.58
N LEU A 431 5.69 -1.20 23.35
CA LEU A 431 5.57 -2.59 22.90
C LEU A 431 6.76 -2.96 22.02
N VAL A 432 7.67 -3.76 22.55
CA VAL A 432 8.83 -4.25 21.81
C VAL A 432 8.49 -5.60 21.20
N ILE A 433 8.73 -5.76 19.90
CA ILE A 433 8.53 -7.03 19.18
C ILE A 433 9.90 -7.51 18.72
N ASP A 434 10.35 -8.65 19.25
CA ASP A 434 11.62 -9.25 18.87
C ASP A 434 11.48 -10.07 17.60
N VAL A 435 12.06 -9.58 16.52
CA VAL A 435 12.20 -10.28 15.23
C VAL A 435 13.67 -10.60 14.95
N GLY A 436 14.44 -10.81 16.02
CA GLY A 436 15.88 -11.04 16.01
C GLY A 436 16.69 -9.77 16.27
N SER A 437 17.96 -9.93 16.63
CA SER A 437 18.89 -8.82 16.90
C SER A 437 18.54 -7.92 18.10
N ILE A 438 17.76 -8.41 19.07
CA ILE A 438 17.43 -7.65 20.29
C ILE A 438 18.65 -7.32 21.16
N GLY A 439 19.63 -8.22 21.22
CA GLY A 439 20.89 -8.04 21.95
C GLY A 439 20.67 -7.52 23.38
N GLN A 440 21.45 -6.52 23.79
CA GLN A 440 21.33 -5.86 25.10
C GLN A 440 20.34 -4.67 25.09
N LYS A 441 19.77 -4.31 23.93
CA LYS A 441 18.94 -3.10 23.79
C LYS A 441 17.75 -3.13 24.75
N TYR A 442 17.07 -4.27 24.85
CA TYR A 442 15.93 -4.42 25.76
C TYR A 442 16.32 -4.32 27.25
N ASN A 443 17.47 -4.90 27.62
CA ASN A 443 17.99 -4.79 28.98
C ASN A 443 18.32 -3.34 29.35
N GLU A 444 18.80 -2.55 28.38
CA GLU A 444 19.06 -1.13 28.56
C GLU A 444 17.77 -0.34 28.79
N VAL A 445 16.74 -0.56 27.97
CA VAL A 445 15.41 0.09 28.18
C VAL A 445 14.84 -0.28 29.55
N GLN A 446 14.94 -1.55 29.96
CA GLN A 446 14.50 -1.99 31.28
C GLN A 446 15.30 -1.37 32.42
N ARG A 447 16.62 -1.21 32.24
CA ARG A 447 17.49 -0.52 33.20
C ARG A 447 17.06 0.92 33.38
N MET A 448 16.87 1.66 32.28
CA MET A 448 16.43 3.05 32.33
C MET A 448 15.07 3.21 33.01
N ARG A 449 14.13 2.29 32.77
CA ARG A 449 12.85 2.27 33.48
C ARG A 449 13.04 2.07 34.98
N ARG A 450 13.90 1.14 35.41
CA ARG A 450 14.19 0.92 36.85
C ARG A 450 14.79 2.16 37.49
N GLU A 451 15.78 2.77 36.86
CA GLU A 451 16.42 4.02 37.34
C GLU A 451 15.38 5.15 37.48
N ALA A 452 14.46 5.28 36.53
CA ALA A 452 13.37 6.26 36.60
C ALA A 452 12.37 5.96 37.74
N ILE A 453 12.04 4.68 37.99
CA ILE A 453 11.20 4.26 39.12
C ILE A 453 11.88 4.59 40.45
N GLU A 454 13.17 4.29 40.59
CA GLU A 454 13.97 4.63 41.78
C GLU A 454 14.02 6.14 42.03
N ALA A 455 13.99 6.94 40.96
CA ALA A 455 13.87 8.39 41.01
C ALA A 455 12.44 8.93 41.25
N ASN A 456 11.47 8.07 41.59
CA ASN A 456 10.04 8.41 41.76
C ASN A 456 9.39 9.07 40.53
N GLN A 457 9.90 8.77 39.33
CA GLN A 457 9.31 9.25 38.08
C GLN A 457 8.18 8.31 37.63
N LYS A 458 7.15 8.89 36.99
CA LYS A 458 6.12 8.09 36.33
C LYS A 458 6.71 7.44 35.09
N THR A 459 6.60 6.11 34.99
CA THR A 459 7.12 5.35 33.84
C THR A 459 6.00 4.67 33.06
N SER A 460 6.23 4.54 31.76
CA SER A 460 5.38 3.76 30.87
C SER A 460 5.64 2.27 31.01
N ALA A 461 4.59 1.44 30.87
CA ALA A 461 4.71 -0.01 30.85
C ALA A 461 5.52 -0.45 29.61
N ILE A 462 6.31 -1.51 29.75
CA ILE A 462 7.08 -2.10 28.65
C ILE A 462 6.64 -3.56 28.51
N TYR A 463 6.27 -3.95 27.30
CA TYR A 463 6.00 -5.33 26.94
C TYR A 463 7.05 -5.81 25.94
N LEU A 464 7.34 -7.11 25.99
CA LEU A 464 8.19 -7.79 25.01
C LEU A 464 7.36 -8.93 24.41
N VAL A 465 7.32 -8.98 23.09
CA VAL A 465 6.69 -10.05 22.33
C VAL A 465 7.77 -10.78 21.55
N ASP A 466 7.89 -12.09 21.77
CA ASP A 466 8.81 -12.93 21.00
C ASP A 466 8.22 -13.28 19.62
N GLY A 467 8.60 -12.49 18.62
CA GLY A 467 8.25 -12.68 17.22
C GLY A 467 9.27 -13.52 16.43
N ASN A 468 10.22 -14.18 17.09
CA ASN A 468 11.26 -14.94 16.40
C ASN A 468 10.68 -16.14 15.65
N ARG A 469 11.33 -16.51 14.54
CA ARG A 469 10.95 -17.71 13.78
C ARG A 469 11.10 -18.94 14.65
N ARG A 470 10.07 -19.80 14.65
CA ARG A 470 10.09 -21.05 15.42
C ARG A 470 10.07 -22.26 14.48
N GLU A 471 10.87 -23.28 14.81
CA GLU A 471 10.78 -24.57 14.11
C GLU A 471 9.51 -25.33 14.50
N SER A 472 9.09 -26.29 13.66
CA SER A 472 7.96 -27.17 13.95
C SER A 472 8.22 -27.96 15.24
N ALA A 473 7.17 -28.24 16.02
CA ALA A 473 7.30 -28.98 17.28
C ALA A 473 7.99 -30.35 17.10
N SER A 474 7.87 -30.96 15.93
CA SER A 474 8.56 -32.20 15.54
C SER A 474 10.09 -32.07 15.35
N LYS A 475 10.63 -30.86 15.32
CA LYS A 475 12.05 -30.56 15.13
C LYS A 475 12.70 -29.88 16.34
N ARG A 476 11.90 -29.46 17.34
CA ARG A 476 12.41 -28.92 18.60
C ARG A 476 12.89 -30.08 19.46
N GLN A 477 14.21 -30.22 19.63
CA GLN A 477 14.83 -31.15 20.58
C GLN A 477 14.62 -30.71 22.02
#